data_AF-A0A835GBF1-F1
#
_entry.id   AF-A0A835GBF1-F1
#
_cell.length_a   1.000
_cell.length_b   1.000
_cell.length_c   1.000
_cell.angle_alpha   90.00
_cell.angle_beta   90.00
_cell.angle_gamma   90.00
#
_symmetry.space_group_name_H-M   'P 1'
#
loop_
_entity.id
_entity.type
_entity.pdbx_description
1 polymer ?
#
loop_
_entity_poly.entity_id
_entity_poly.type
_entity_poly.pdbx_seq_one_letter_code
_entity_poly.pdbx_strand_id
1 'polypeptide(L)'
;MHFIELNIVLSSCFYFTNALGIFGIHNEYKIYVQQLLSTLAYPDSSQTSTKWIEQPLDHFNETDTRIWKMRYYERLDLWKPKGPIYLFINGEGEASDVFLQTGILYDLAKETNGAMYLSEHRYYGKSNLAAWMKLLYPDLVDAALASSAPVLAKKNFYEYLERVNYDFEQYGSDGCTNRIKQVFQRYDELFKTSSGIAQLMEEEEICKDVDMTKPENKQIFFLDKASYFMYEAQYGNVDTINNFCEDVKKTFHIHSRMEDNVFMSKEENCFNYDFDEMIEQMRNIDWAMSWTYQTCTEFGYFPTTDSENQPFNNVPVELFYLMCRKAFGEQFDEQRIDEGIERSNDMYGGLQPNLTHVVFVNGELDPYSRLGVLEDVAYDAPAKIIPQASHCRDLFSDRSKDPEELKEARKYIKYLIKKWIGAGEYKKP
;
A
#
# COMPACT_ATOMS: atom_id res chain seq x y z
N MET A 1 25.59 -21.34 -22.84
CA MET A 1 25.95 -20.95 -21.46
C MET A 1 24.82 -21.50 -20.60
N HIS A 2 25.01 -22.65 -19.96
CA HIS A 2 23.97 -23.25 -19.13
C HIS A 2 23.80 -22.41 -17.86
N PHE A 3 22.61 -21.84 -17.66
CA PHE A 3 22.17 -21.28 -16.39
C PHE A 3 21.98 -22.45 -15.41
N ILE A 4 23.08 -22.95 -14.84
CA ILE A 4 23.06 -23.94 -13.76
C ILE A 4 22.84 -23.16 -12.46
N GLU A 5 21.65 -23.36 -11.88
CA GLU A 5 21.27 -23.04 -10.49
C GLU A 5 21.50 -21.57 -10.06
N LEU A 6 20.72 -20.64 -10.62
CA LEU A 6 20.59 -19.29 -10.05
C LEU A 6 19.37 -19.29 -9.12
N ASN A 7 19.59 -19.07 -7.83
CA ASN A 7 18.49 -18.90 -6.89
C ASN A 7 17.83 -17.53 -7.11
N ILE A 8 16.52 -17.47 -7.34
CA ILE A 8 15.74 -16.23 -7.47
C ILE A 8 14.95 -15.97 -6.19
N VAL A 9 15.21 -14.82 -5.56
CA VAL A 9 14.49 -14.34 -4.38
C VAL A 9 13.63 -13.15 -4.77
N LEU A 10 12.33 -13.24 -4.49
CA LEU A 10 11.39 -12.15 -4.69
C LEU A 10 11.17 -11.34 -3.41
N SER A 11 11.02 -10.03 -3.56
CA SER A 11 10.39 -9.20 -2.56
C SER A 11 9.41 -8.25 -3.22
N SER A 12 8.25 -8.09 -2.60
CA SER A 12 7.33 -7.00 -2.88
C SER A 12 6.81 -6.49 -1.54
N CYS A 13 6.65 -5.18 -1.45
CA CYS A 13 5.75 -4.60 -0.48
C CYS A 13 4.48 -4.19 -1.23
N PHE A 14 3.34 -4.58 -0.69
CA PHE A 14 2.08 -3.95 -1.07
C PHE A 14 2.03 -2.61 -0.36
N TYR A 15 1.76 -1.53 -1.07
CA TYR A 15 2.09 -0.16 -0.64
C TYR A 15 0.90 0.81 -0.47
N PHE A 16 -0.37 0.46 -0.18
CA PHE A 16 -1.65 1.11 -0.62
C PHE A 16 -1.76 2.62 -0.93
N THR A 17 -2.77 3.08 -1.67
CA THR A 17 -3.17 4.49 -1.63
C THR A 17 -4.57 4.54 -1.09
N ASN A 18 -4.75 5.06 0.13
CA ASN A 18 -6.09 5.18 0.65
C ASN A 18 -6.86 6.02 -0.35
N ALA A 19 -8.00 5.49 -0.80
CA ALA A 19 -8.90 6.26 -1.61
C ALA A 19 -9.24 7.50 -0.77
N LEU A 20 -8.66 8.63 -1.17
CA LEU A 20 -8.97 9.99 -0.77
C LEU A 20 -8.54 10.39 0.67
N GLY A 21 -7.34 11.01 0.72
CA GLY A 21 -6.78 11.94 1.73
C GLY A 21 -5.66 11.33 2.60
N ILE A 22 -4.78 12.02 3.33
CA ILE A 22 -4.15 13.34 3.23
C ILE A 22 -3.19 13.29 2.04
N PHE A 23 -3.07 14.38 1.28
CA PHE A 23 -2.38 14.46 -0.03
C PHE A 23 -3.19 13.96 -1.22
N GLY A 24 -4.49 13.80 -1.06
CA GLY A 24 -5.37 13.41 -2.16
C GLY A 24 -4.87 12.18 -2.91
N ILE A 25 -5.04 12.21 -4.22
CA ILE A 25 -4.41 11.30 -5.15
C ILE A 25 -2.89 11.58 -5.12
N HIS A 26 -2.20 11.10 -4.08
CA HIS A 26 -0.74 11.02 -4.02
C HIS A 26 -0.25 9.58 -3.99
N ASN A 27 0.81 9.36 -4.76
CA ASN A 27 1.50 8.10 -4.84
C ASN A 27 2.19 7.85 -3.48
N GLU A 28 1.56 7.14 -2.55
CA GLU A 28 2.15 6.82 -1.23
C GLU A 28 3.50 6.10 -1.36
N TYR A 29 3.73 5.42 -2.48
CA TYR A 29 5.04 4.89 -2.83
C TYR A 29 6.11 5.99 -3.05
N LYS A 30 5.76 7.20 -3.51
CA LYS A 30 6.68 8.36 -3.54
C LYS A 30 7.12 8.77 -2.13
N ILE A 31 6.21 8.76 -1.15
CA ILE A 31 6.53 9.05 0.26
C ILE A 31 7.44 7.96 0.81
N TYR A 32 7.12 6.70 0.53
CA TYR A 32 7.98 5.58 0.91
C TYR A 32 9.38 5.68 0.31
N VAL A 33 9.50 6.03 -0.97
CA VAL A 33 10.78 6.32 -1.63
C VAL A 33 11.51 7.46 -0.92
N GLN A 34 10.83 8.54 -0.53
CA GLN A 34 11.43 9.61 0.26
C GLN A 34 11.92 9.13 1.63
N GLN A 35 11.14 8.28 2.32
CA GLN A 35 11.54 7.68 3.58
C GLN A 35 12.78 6.78 3.42
N LEU A 36 12.88 5.99 2.34
CA LEU A 36 14.08 5.21 2.02
C LEU A 36 15.26 6.12 1.69
N LEU A 37 15.07 7.15 0.87
CA LEU A 37 16.11 8.11 0.55
C LEU A 37 16.65 8.78 1.82
N SER A 38 15.79 9.10 2.80
CA SER A 38 16.23 9.66 4.09
C SER A 38 17.14 8.74 4.91
N THR A 39 17.14 7.43 4.63
CA THR A 39 18.06 6.48 5.29
C THR A 39 19.45 6.47 4.69
N LEU A 40 19.58 6.95 3.47
CA LEU A 40 20.85 6.99 2.76
C LEU A 40 21.60 8.24 3.20
N ALA A 41 22.77 8.05 3.81
CA ALA A 41 23.68 9.17 4.11
C ALA A 41 24.12 9.87 2.82
N TYR A 42 24.35 9.10 1.76
CA TYR A 42 24.58 9.56 0.39
C TYR A 42 23.99 8.52 -0.58
N PRO A 43 22.92 8.83 -1.33
CA PRO A 43 22.44 7.94 -2.38
C PRO A 43 23.50 7.83 -3.48
N ASP A 44 23.91 6.61 -3.79
CA ASP A 44 24.91 6.33 -4.82
C ASP A 44 24.28 5.54 -5.97
N SER A 45 23.60 6.28 -6.85
CA SER A 45 23.03 5.74 -8.08
C SER A 45 24.09 5.41 -9.14
N SER A 46 25.39 5.60 -8.89
CA SER A 46 26.43 5.22 -9.85
C SER A 46 26.54 3.71 -10.06
N GLN A 47 26.03 2.93 -9.11
CA GLN A 47 26.05 1.46 -9.13
C GLN A 47 24.78 0.83 -9.70
N THR A 48 23.75 1.63 -9.95
CA THR A 48 22.49 1.19 -10.58
C THR A 48 22.50 1.58 -12.05
N SER A 49 21.87 0.77 -12.90
CA SER A 49 21.67 1.14 -14.30
C SER A 49 20.24 0.89 -14.75
N THR A 50 19.68 1.89 -15.46
CA THR A 50 18.35 1.80 -16.05
C THR A 50 18.42 1.07 -17.37
N LYS A 51 17.58 0.05 -17.52
CA LYS A 51 17.51 -0.82 -18.70
C LYS A 51 16.05 -1.00 -19.12
N TRP A 52 15.88 -1.61 -20.29
CA TRP A 52 14.58 -1.88 -20.89
C TRP A 52 14.56 -3.28 -21.48
N ILE A 53 13.47 -4.02 -21.27
CA ILE A 53 13.23 -5.34 -21.84
C ILE A 53 11.95 -5.32 -22.66
N GLU A 54 11.97 -5.95 -23.84
CA GLU A 54 10.78 -6.12 -24.66
C GLU A 54 9.87 -7.19 -24.06
N GLN A 55 8.59 -6.87 -23.93
CA GLN A 55 7.55 -7.73 -23.36
C GLN A 55 6.36 -7.80 -24.32
N PRO A 56 5.71 -8.97 -24.46
CA PRO A 56 4.38 -9.05 -25.07
C PRO A 56 3.41 -8.07 -24.40
N LEU A 57 2.57 -7.43 -25.20
CA LEU A 57 1.51 -6.58 -24.65
C LEU A 57 0.47 -7.43 -23.90
N ASP A 58 0.05 -8.53 -24.52
CA ASP A 58 -0.91 -9.48 -23.97
C ASP A 58 -0.28 -10.88 -23.91
N HIS A 59 -0.09 -11.40 -22.70
CA HIS A 59 0.46 -12.75 -22.49
C HIS A 59 -0.61 -13.85 -22.59
N PHE A 60 -1.89 -13.48 -22.63
CA PHE A 60 -3.02 -14.39 -22.62
C PHE A 60 -3.68 -14.52 -24.00
N ASN A 61 -3.23 -13.72 -24.98
CA ASN A 61 -3.64 -13.81 -26.37
C ASN A 61 -2.42 -14.03 -27.28
N GLU A 62 -2.15 -15.31 -27.60
CA GLU A 62 -1.03 -15.70 -28.46
C GLU A 62 -1.07 -15.11 -29.88
N THR A 63 -2.23 -14.60 -30.31
CA THR A 63 -2.37 -13.96 -31.64
C THR A 63 -1.98 -12.48 -31.62
N ASP A 64 -1.86 -11.87 -30.44
CA ASP A 64 -1.40 -10.49 -30.31
C ASP A 64 0.12 -10.44 -30.40
N THR A 65 0.62 -9.80 -31.46
CA THR A 65 2.06 -9.66 -31.72
C THR A 65 2.63 -8.33 -31.21
N ARG A 66 1.80 -7.49 -30.60
CA ARG A 66 2.25 -6.20 -30.07
C ARG A 66 3.17 -6.41 -28.89
N ILE A 67 4.20 -5.58 -28.81
CA ILE A 67 5.18 -5.57 -27.74
C ILE A 67 5.29 -4.17 -27.14
N TRP A 68 5.78 -4.10 -25.92
CA TRP A 68 6.14 -2.86 -25.24
C TRP A 68 7.48 -3.02 -24.52
N LYS A 69 8.10 -1.90 -24.15
CA LYS A 69 9.36 -1.90 -23.41
C LYS A 69 9.06 -1.67 -21.93
N MET A 70 9.39 -2.66 -21.11
CA MET A 70 9.31 -2.56 -19.65
C MET A 70 10.64 -2.06 -19.10
N ARG A 71 10.61 -1.00 -18.29
CA ARG A 71 11.80 -0.50 -17.59
C ARG A 71 12.16 -1.46 -16.47
N TYR A 72 13.46 -1.63 -16.25
CA TYR A 72 13.95 -2.26 -15.04
C TYR A 72 15.27 -1.60 -14.62
N TYR A 73 15.61 -1.72 -13.36
CA TYR A 73 16.91 -1.30 -12.82
C TYR A 73 17.72 -2.54 -12.51
N GLU A 74 19.03 -2.48 -12.75
CA GLU A 74 19.96 -3.53 -12.35
C GLU A 74 21.10 -2.96 -11.52
N ARG A 75 21.58 -3.77 -10.58
CA ARG A 75 22.77 -3.51 -9.78
C ARG A 75 23.62 -4.78 -9.70
N LEU A 76 24.84 -4.69 -10.24
CA LEU A 76 25.72 -5.86 -10.46
C LEU A 76 27.09 -5.75 -9.80
N ASP A 77 27.42 -4.62 -9.15
CA ASP A 77 28.69 -4.41 -8.43
C ASP A 77 28.89 -5.39 -7.25
N LEU A 78 27.80 -5.87 -6.67
CA LEU A 78 27.80 -6.85 -5.57
C LEU A 78 27.94 -8.31 -6.04
N TRP A 79 27.66 -8.58 -7.32
CA TRP A 79 27.48 -9.93 -7.81
C TRP A 79 28.82 -10.65 -8.03
N LYS A 80 28.89 -11.90 -7.58
CA LYS A 80 29.99 -12.84 -7.90
C LYS A 80 29.43 -14.10 -8.56
N PRO A 81 30.24 -14.85 -9.33
CA PRO A 81 29.79 -16.11 -9.92
C PRO A 81 29.15 -17.02 -8.87
N LYS A 82 27.99 -17.60 -9.21
CA LYS A 82 27.11 -18.41 -8.34
C LYS A 82 26.38 -17.64 -7.22
N GLY A 83 26.44 -16.31 -7.22
CA GLY A 83 25.59 -15.49 -6.36
C GLY A 83 24.12 -15.55 -6.78
N PRO A 84 23.17 -15.44 -5.83
CA PRO A 84 21.74 -15.45 -6.12
C PRO A 84 21.29 -14.19 -6.87
N ILE A 85 20.10 -14.24 -7.43
CA ILE A 85 19.40 -13.09 -8.02
C ILE A 85 18.32 -12.63 -7.05
N TYR A 86 18.37 -11.36 -6.66
CA TYR A 86 17.31 -10.70 -5.91
C TYR A 86 16.50 -9.84 -6.87
N LEU A 87 15.21 -10.13 -7.00
CA LEU A 87 14.28 -9.37 -7.82
C LEU A 87 13.28 -8.66 -6.91
N PHE A 88 13.32 -7.33 -6.93
CA PHE A 88 12.29 -6.49 -6.34
C PHE A 88 11.20 -6.24 -7.38
N ILE A 89 9.96 -6.59 -7.06
CA ILE A 89 8.81 -6.30 -7.94
C ILE A 89 8.15 -5.01 -7.46
N ASN A 90 8.13 -3.99 -8.32
CA ASN A 90 7.68 -2.65 -7.96
C ASN A 90 6.16 -2.54 -7.72
N GLY A 91 5.78 -1.53 -6.91
CA GLY A 91 4.39 -1.13 -6.58
C GLY A 91 3.76 -0.08 -7.54
N GLU A 92 2.65 0.58 -7.15
CA GLU A 92 1.92 1.57 -8.00
C GLU A 92 2.56 2.93 -8.02
N GLY A 93 3.80 2.92 -8.47
CA GLY A 93 4.50 4.14 -8.77
C GLY A 93 5.52 3.92 -9.83
N GLU A 94 6.06 5.05 -10.25
CA GLU A 94 7.28 5.05 -11.04
C GLU A 94 8.38 4.27 -10.33
N ALA A 95 8.97 3.28 -10.99
CA ALA A 95 10.04 2.49 -10.40
C ALA A 95 11.22 3.39 -9.98
N SER A 96 11.74 3.16 -8.77
CA SER A 96 12.86 3.90 -8.19
C SER A 96 14.00 2.95 -7.89
N ASP A 97 15.22 3.32 -8.27
CA ASP A 97 16.40 2.51 -8.03
C ASP A 97 16.85 2.49 -6.55
N VAL A 98 16.22 3.30 -5.69
CA VAL A 98 16.50 3.36 -4.24
C VAL A 98 16.40 1.99 -3.57
N PHE A 99 15.50 1.13 -4.06
CA PHE A 99 15.30 -0.24 -3.59
C PHE A 99 16.49 -1.17 -3.88
N LEU A 100 17.38 -0.77 -4.78
CA LEU A 100 18.66 -1.44 -5.06
C LEU A 100 19.83 -0.82 -4.29
N GLN A 101 19.58 0.25 -3.53
CA GLN A 101 20.61 0.99 -2.79
C GLN A 101 20.56 0.74 -1.28
N THR A 102 19.39 0.37 -0.75
CA THR A 102 19.17 0.10 0.68
C THR A 102 18.04 -0.92 0.86
N GLY A 103 17.80 -1.35 2.10
CA GLY A 103 16.75 -2.29 2.43
C GLY A 103 17.23 -3.72 2.57
N ILE A 104 16.32 -4.60 2.97
CA ILE A 104 16.62 -5.99 3.30
C ILE A 104 17.16 -6.77 2.10
N LEU A 105 16.66 -6.52 0.88
CA LEU A 105 17.18 -7.15 -0.34
C LEU A 105 18.61 -6.69 -0.66
N TYR A 106 18.92 -5.41 -0.44
CA TYR A 106 20.27 -4.90 -0.62
C TYR A 106 21.24 -5.52 0.39
N ASP A 107 20.83 -5.60 1.66
CA ASP A 107 21.61 -6.24 2.71
C ASP A 107 21.86 -7.72 2.39
N LEU A 108 20.84 -8.44 1.92
CA LEU A 108 20.95 -9.83 1.46
C LEU A 108 21.91 -9.96 0.27
N ALA A 109 21.77 -9.12 -0.75
CA ALA A 109 22.65 -9.12 -1.92
C ALA A 109 24.11 -8.89 -1.54
N LYS A 110 24.37 -7.95 -0.63
CA LYS A 110 25.71 -7.68 -0.09
C LYS A 110 26.25 -8.87 0.70
N GLU A 111 25.42 -9.49 1.52
CA GLU A 111 25.80 -10.63 2.38
C GLU A 111 26.02 -11.93 1.58
N THR A 112 25.36 -12.10 0.43
CA THR A 112 25.42 -13.34 -0.37
C THR A 112 26.08 -13.17 -1.74
N ASN A 113 26.65 -12.00 -2.04
CA ASN A 113 27.21 -11.65 -3.36
C ASN A 113 26.19 -11.78 -4.51
N GLY A 114 24.95 -11.34 -4.27
CA GLY A 114 23.85 -11.46 -5.22
C GLY A 114 23.80 -10.35 -6.26
N ALA A 115 23.25 -10.66 -7.43
CA ALA A 115 22.81 -9.67 -8.40
C ALA A 115 21.45 -9.13 -7.97
N MET A 116 21.19 -7.84 -8.22
CA MET A 116 19.88 -7.26 -7.92
C MET A 116 19.22 -6.67 -9.17
N TYR A 117 17.92 -6.88 -9.27
CA TYR A 117 17.07 -6.29 -10.28
C TYR A 117 15.81 -5.72 -9.63
N LEU A 118 15.28 -4.65 -10.22
CA LEU A 118 13.97 -4.12 -9.89
C LEU A 118 13.17 -3.98 -11.18
N SER A 119 12.03 -4.65 -11.26
CA SER A 119 11.13 -4.54 -12.41
C SER A 119 10.05 -3.50 -12.18
N GLU A 120 9.85 -2.59 -13.14
CA GLU A 120 8.70 -1.70 -13.13
C GLU A 120 7.41 -2.46 -13.48
N HIS A 121 6.32 -2.17 -12.75
CA HIS A 121 5.03 -2.78 -13.00
C HIS A 121 4.39 -2.20 -14.27
N ARG A 122 3.80 -3.05 -15.12
CA ARG A 122 3.02 -2.59 -16.29
C ARG A 122 1.89 -1.66 -15.85
N TYR A 123 1.66 -0.57 -16.58
CA TYR A 123 0.70 0.49 -16.23
C TYR A 123 0.96 1.19 -14.86
N TYR A 124 1.99 0.80 -14.09
CA TYR A 124 2.20 1.00 -12.64
C TYR A 124 1.20 0.18 -11.77
N GLY A 125 1.61 -0.41 -10.62
CA GLY A 125 0.67 -1.18 -9.77
C GLY A 125 1.20 -1.71 -8.42
N LYS A 126 0.41 -1.75 -7.33
CA LYS A 126 0.60 -2.67 -6.18
C LYS A 126 -0.09 -3.99 -6.46
N SER A 127 0.59 -5.08 -6.20
CA SER A 127 0.02 -6.42 -6.30
C SER A 127 0.81 -7.31 -5.34
N ASN A 128 0.21 -8.38 -4.82
CA ASN A 128 0.89 -9.32 -3.93
C ASN A 128 1.83 -10.25 -4.72
N LEU A 129 2.67 -9.64 -5.55
CA LEU A 129 3.33 -10.29 -6.68
C LEU A 129 4.39 -11.25 -6.22
N ALA A 130 5.09 -10.99 -5.11
CA ALA A 130 6.08 -11.95 -4.62
C ALA A 130 5.43 -13.29 -4.23
N ALA A 131 4.31 -13.25 -3.49
CA ALA A 131 3.58 -14.45 -3.10
C ALA A 131 2.89 -15.11 -4.32
N TRP A 132 2.17 -14.34 -5.14
CA TRP A 132 1.46 -14.85 -6.30
C TRP A 132 2.39 -15.39 -7.40
N MET A 133 3.54 -14.75 -7.64
CA MET A 133 4.55 -15.24 -8.59
C MET A 133 5.20 -16.52 -8.07
N LYS A 134 5.49 -16.64 -6.77
CA LYS A 134 5.97 -17.91 -6.20
C LYS A 134 4.93 -19.02 -6.31
N LEU A 135 3.64 -18.69 -6.12
CA LEU A 135 2.54 -19.64 -6.25
C LEU A 135 2.38 -20.16 -7.70
N LEU A 136 2.38 -19.26 -8.68
CA LEU A 136 2.14 -19.61 -10.08
C LEU A 136 3.39 -20.12 -10.82
N TYR A 137 4.58 -19.70 -10.38
CA TYR A 137 5.86 -20.02 -11.03
C TYR A 137 6.90 -20.58 -10.01
N PRO A 138 6.57 -21.66 -9.29
CA PRO A 138 7.42 -22.18 -8.22
C PRO A 138 8.77 -22.71 -8.70
N ASP A 139 8.87 -23.08 -9.98
CA ASP A 139 10.10 -23.56 -10.63
C ASP A 139 11.06 -22.41 -11.02
N LEU A 140 10.55 -21.18 -11.09
CA LEU A 140 11.36 -19.99 -11.42
C LEU A 140 11.82 -19.23 -10.18
N VAL A 141 11.10 -19.36 -9.06
CA VAL A 141 11.33 -18.57 -7.85
C VAL A 141 11.63 -19.49 -6.68
N ASP A 142 12.79 -19.35 -6.05
CA ASP A 142 13.20 -20.23 -4.94
C ASP A 142 12.63 -19.78 -3.59
N ALA A 143 12.55 -18.46 -3.38
CA ALA A 143 12.02 -17.87 -2.16
C ALA A 143 11.29 -16.54 -2.41
N ALA A 144 10.32 -16.21 -1.55
CA ALA A 144 9.66 -14.91 -1.58
C ALA A 144 9.49 -14.28 -0.19
N LEU A 145 9.63 -12.95 -0.14
CA LEU A 145 9.25 -12.09 0.97
C LEU A 145 7.98 -11.33 0.59
N ALA A 146 6.87 -11.66 1.26
CA ALA A 146 5.58 -11.01 1.09
C ALA A 146 5.34 -10.06 2.28
N SER A 147 5.77 -8.81 2.14
CA SER A 147 5.68 -7.78 3.19
C SER A 147 4.39 -6.97 3.05
N SER A 148 3.63 -6.90 4.14
CA SER A 148 2.29 -6.30 4.27
C SER A 148 1.35 -6.65 3.11
N ALA A 149 1.31 -7.92 2.72
CA ALA A 149 0.63 -8.37 1.51
C ALA A 149 -0.84 -8.78 1.78
N PRO A 150 -1.86 -7.97 1.42
CA PRO A 150 -3.27 -8.34 1.51
C PRO A 150 -3.64 -9.31 0.39
N VAL A 151 -3.38 -10.60 0.61
CA VAL A 151 -3.60 -11.67 -0.39
C VAL A 151 -5.07 -12.04 -0.59
N LEU A 152 -5.96 -11.64 0.32
CA LEU A 152 -7.40 -11.87 0.21
C LEU A 152 -8.10 -10.70 -0.47
N ALA A 153 -8.55 -10.88 -1.72
CA ALA A 153 -9.38 -9.92 -2.44
C ALA A 153 -10.74 -9.75 -1.73
N LYS A 154 -11.14 -8.51 -1.43
CA LYS A 154 -12.38 -8.19 -0.69
C LYS A 154 -12.87 -6.78 -1.01
N LYS A 155 -14.09 -6.62 -1.54
CA LYS A 155 -14.66 -5.30 -1.88
C LYS A 155 -14.92 -4.42 -0.67
N ASN A 156 -15.72 -4.92 0.29
CA ASN A 156 -16.13 -4.17 1.46
C ASN A 156 -15.14 -4.41 2.59
N PHE A 157 -14.17 -3.50 2.74
CA PHE A 157 -13.05 -3.65 3.67
C PHE A 157 -13.21 -2.74 4.90
N TYR A 158 -14.28 -2.96 5.66
CA TYR A 158 -14.53 -2.21 6.91
C TYR A 158 -13.49 -2.50 8.01
N GLU A 159 -12.86 -3.69 8.01
CA GLU A 159 -11.83 -4.06 9.01
C GLU A 159 -10.60 -3.15 8.94
N TYR A 160 -10.40 -2.48 7.81
CA TYR A 160 -9.39 -1.43 7.66
C TYR A 160 -9.58 -0.35 8.74
N LEU A 161 -10.77 0.26 8.79
CA LEU A 161 -11.07 1.34 9.73
C LEU A 161 -11.27 0.84 11.16
N GLU A 162 -11.66 -0.42 11.35
CA GLU A 162 -11.60 -1.06 12.68
C GLU A 162 -10.16 -1.14 13.20
N ARG A 163 -9.20 -1.53 12.35
CA ARG A 163 -7.79 -1.57 12.76
C ARG A 163 -7.26 -0.17 13.04
N VAL A 164 -7.55 0.80 12.17
CA VAL A 164 -7.21 2.22 12.42
C VAL A 164 -7.74 2.66 13.77
N ASN A 165 -9.03 2.44 14.07
CA ASN A 165 -9.59 2.80 15.37
C ASN A 165 -8.86 2.09 16.53
N TYR A 166 -8.60 0.79 16.40
CA TYR A 166 -7.88 0.02 17.42
C TYR A 166 -6.48 0.62 17.69
N ASP A 167 -5.73 1.00 16.66
CA ASP A 167 -4.41 1.62 16.84
C ASP A 167 -4.48 2.93 17.61
N PHE A 168 -5.50 3.74 17.32
CA PHE A 168 -5.77 4.99 18.04
C PHE A 168 -6.27 4.76 19.48
N GLU A 169 -6.98 3.67 19.75
CA GLU A 169 -7.35 3.27 21.11
C GLU A 169 -6.16 2.79 21.93
N GLN A 170 -5.24 2.05 21.33
CA GLN A 170 -4.09 1.48 22.04
C GLN A 170 -2.95 2.48 22.24
N TYR A 171 -2.66 3.30 21.23
CA TYR A 171 -1.45 4.14 21.20
C TYR A 171 -1.76 5.64 21.20
N GLY A 172 -3.01 6.02 20.96
CA GLY A 172 -3.47 7.39 21.09
C GLY A 172 -3.49 7.87 22.53
N SER A 173 -3.54 9.19 22.71
CA SER A 173 -3.57 9.78 24.03
C SER A 173 -4.97 9.76 24.66
N ASP A 174 -5.06 9.84 26.00
CA ASP A 174 -6.32 9.67 26.75
C ASP A 174 -7.50 10.50 26.19
N GLY A 175 -8.62 9.82 25.89
CA GLY A 175 -9.82 10.45 25.36
C GLY A 175 -9.78 10.80 23.87
N CYS A 176 -8.72 10.41 23.14
CA CYS A 176 -8.60 10.66 21.70
C CYS A 176 -9.75 10.06 20.90
N THR A 177 -10.05 8.77 21.06
CA THR A 177 -11.12 8.11 20.27
C THR A 177 -12.50 8.66 20.56
N ASN A 178 -12.78 9.06 21.80
CA ASN A 178 -13.99 9.81 22.15
C ASN A 178 -14.07 11.15 21.40
N ARG A 179 -12.93 11.85 21.28
CA ARG A 179 -12.87 13.10 20.51
C ARG A 179 -13.06 12.86 19.01
N ILE A 180 -12.45 11.82 18.44
CA ILE A 180 -12.67 11.44 17.03
C ILE A 180 -14.16 11.22 16.78
N LYS A 181 -14.82 10.44 17.64
CA LYS A 181 -16.27 10.20 17.57
C LYS A 181 -17.08 11.51 17.62
N GLN A 182 -16.72 12.43 18.51
CA GLN A 182 -17.39 13.75 18.58
C GLN A 182 -17.21 14.58 17.31
N VAL A 183 -16.03 14.55 16.70
CA VAL A 183 -15.73 15.27 15.45
C VAL A 183 -16.61 14.73 14.31
N PHE A 184 -16.61 13.42 14.07
CA PHE A 184 -17.40 12.80 13.00
C PHE A 184 -18.92 12.90 13.23
N GLN A 185 -19.37 12.83 14.48
CA GLN A 185 -20.77 13.11 14.84
C GLN A 185 -21.15 14.56 14.55
N ARG A 186 -20.27 15.52 14.88
CA ARG A 186 -20.52 16.94 14.60
C ARG A 186 -20.65 17.19 13.11
N TYR A 187 -19.77 16.62 12.29
CA TYR A 187 -19.87 16.74 10.84
C TYR A 187 -21.23 16.22 10.36
N ASP A 188 -21.65 15.02 10.80
CA ASP A 188 -22.94 14.46 10.40
C ASP A 188 -24.14 15.33 10.82
N GLU A 189 -24.12 15.90 12.02
CA GLU A 189 -25.15 16.85 12.48
C GLU A 189 -25.20 18.13 11.61
N LEU A 190 -24.04 18.68 11.22
CA LEU A 190 -23.98 19.88 10.38
C LEU A 190 -24.57 19.63 8.99
N PHE A 191 -24.36 18.44 8.42
CA PHE A 191 -24.94 18.05 7.13
C PHE A 191 -26.47 17.93 7.13
N LYS A 192 -27.16 17.95 8.28
CA LYS A 192 -28.62 17.83 8.37
C LYS A 192 -29.39 19.10 7.98
N THR A 193 -28.72 20.26 7.95
CA THR A 193 -29.38 21.55 7.68
C THR A 193 -28.56 22.39 6.71
N SER A 194 -29.22 23.19 5.86
CA SER A 194 -28.53 24.10 4.93
C SER A 194 -27.65 25.12 5.66
N SER A 195 -28.06 25.59 6.84
CA SER A 195 -27.24 26.47 7.68
C SER A 195 -26.01 25.76 8.25
N GLY A 196 -26.15 24.49 8.63
CA GLY A 196 -25.03 23.67 9.12
C GLY A 196 -24.03 23.36 8.01
N ILE A 197 -24.50 23.06 6.80
CA ILE A 197 -23.64 22.92 5.62
C ILE A 197 -22.88 24.22 5.33
N ALA A 198 -23.56 25.37 5.33
CA ALA A 198 -22.90 26.67 5.12
C ALA A 198 -21.84 26.96 6.20
N GLN A 199 -22.12 26.64 7.46
CA GLN A 199 -21.15 26.73 8.55
C GLN A 199 -19.95 25.80 8.32
N LEU A 200 -20.20 24.54 7.94
CA LEU A 200 -19.14 23.57 7.66
C LEU A 200 -18.25 24.03 6.50
N MET A 201 -18.85 24.55 5.43
CA MET A 201 -18.10 25.03 4.27
C MET A 201 -17.16 26.19 4.64
N GLU A 202 -17.60 27.11 5.50
CA GLU A 202 -16.74 28.18 6.00
C GLU A 202 -15.62 27.65 6.91
N GLU A 203 -15.96 26.75 7.84
CA GLU A 203 -15.04 26.20 8.84
C GLU A 203 -13.97 25.28 8.25
N GLU A 204 -14.31 24.47 7.25
CA GLU A 204 -13.40 23.51 6.60
C GLU A 204 -12.83 24.06 5.29
N GLU A 205 -13.02 25.36 5.04
CA GLU A 205 -12.47 26.08 3.88
C GLU A 205 -12.86 25.42 2.53
N ILE A 206 -14.11 24.97 2.42
CA ILE A 206 -14.64 24.31 1.22
C ILE A 206 -14.93 25.37 0.15
N CYS A 207 -14.63 25.06 -1.12
CA CYS A 207 -14.90 25.95 -2.24
C CYS A 207 -16.40 26.28 -2.34
N LYS A 208 -16.71 27.55 -2.65
CA LYS A 208 -18.07 28.12 -2.49
C LYS A 208 -19.08 27.59 -3.51
N ASP A 209 -18.58 27.11 -4.63
CA ASP A 209 -19.31 26.56 -5.76
C ASP A 209 -19.61 25.06 -5.62
N VAL A 210 -18.98 24.37 -4.65
CA VAL A 210 -19.22 22.96 -4.38
C VAL A 210 -20.59 22.76 -3.74
N ASP A 211 -21.43 21.95 -4.39
CA ASP A 211 -22.72 21.55 -3.85
C ASP A 211 -22.56 20.42 -2.82
N MET A 212 -22.37 20.78 -1.56
CA MET A 212 -22.26 19.84 -0.44
C MET A 212 -23.60 19.18 -0.03
N THR A 213 -24.70 19.43 -0.76
CA THR A 213 -25.96 18.68 -0.59
C THR A 213 -25.97 17.37 -1.38
N LYS A 214 -25.07 17.21 -2.37
CA LYS A 214 -24.87 15.96 -3.10
C LYS A 214 -24.33 14.87 -2.16
N PRO A 215 -24.93 13.66 -2.13
CA PRO A 215 -24.45 12.57 -1.29
C PRO A 215 -22.98 12.21 -1.51
N GLU A 216 -22.52 12.14 -2.76
CA GLU A 216 -21.15 11.81 -3.14
C GLU A 216 -20.13 12.85 -2.65
N ASN A 217 -20.46 14.14 -2.72
CA ASN A 217 -19.61 15.23 -2.22
C ASN A 217 -19.47 15.15 -0.68
N LYS A 218 -20.57 14.83 0.02
CA LYS A 218 -20.53 14.52 1.46
C LYS A 218 -19.63 13.31 1.72
N GLN A 219 -19.82 12.21 0.99
CA GLN A 219 -19.10 10.97 1.22
C GLN A 219 -17.58 11.12 1.02
N ILE A 220 -17.13 11.82 -0.03
CA ILE A 220 -15.70 12.07 -0.22
C ILE A 220 -15.11 13.02 0.83
N PHE A 221 -15.89 13.98 1.34
CA PHE A 221 -15.48 14.78 2.49
C PHE A 221 -15.19 13.88 3.70
N PHE A 222 -16.10 12.95 4.04
CA PHE A 222 -15.90 12.05 5.17
C PHE A 222 -14.72 11.11 4.98
N LEU A 223 -14.53 10.62 3.75
CA LEU A 223 -13.39 9.79 3.40
C LEU A 223 -12.07 10.56 3.56
N ASP A 224 -11.99 11.79 3.04
CA ASP A 224 -10.83 12.68 3.23
C ASP A 224 -10.56 12.99 4.70
N LYS A 225 -11.59 13.14 5.55
CA LYS A 225 -11.34 13.32 7.00
C LYS A 225 -10.85 12.04 7.67
N ALA A 226 -11.42 10.88 7.32
CA ALA A 226 -11.04 9.60 7.91
C ALA A 226 -9.60 9.21 7.54
N SER A 227 -9.19 9.57 6.34
CA SER A 227 -7.91 9.19 5.78
C SER A 227 -6.70 9.81 6.49
N TYR A 228 -6.89 10.92 7.23
CA TYR A 228 -5.86 11.45 8.13
C TYR A 228 -5.47 10.42 9.19
N PHE A 229 -6.44 9.70 9.74
CA PHE A 229 -6.21 8.64 10.72
C PHE A 229 -5.65 7.37 10.04
N MET A 230 -6.15 7.07 8.84
CA MET A 230 -5.68 5.94 8.04
C MET A 230 -4.17 6.05 7.75
N TYR A 231 -3.70 7.25 7.42
CA TYR A 231 -2.29 7.54 7.18
C TYR A 231 -1.42 7.32 8.41
N GLU A 232 -1.82 7.88 9.56
CA GLU A 232 -1.06 7.76 10.80
C GLU A 232 -0.94 6.30 11.29
N ALA A 233 -2.00 5.51 11.14
CA ALA A 233 -1.95 4.08 11.44
C ALA A 233 -1.05 3.32 10.45
N GLN A 234 -1.26 3.53 9.15
CA GLN A 234 -0.60 2.75 8.11
C GLN A 234 0.89 3.08 7.94
N TYR A 235 1.32 4.34 8.07
CA TYR A 235 2.70 4.76 7.81
C TYR A 235 3.39 5.45 8.97
N GLY A 236 2.63 5.83 9.99
CA GLY A 236 3.16 6.44 11.18
C GLY A 236 3.84 5.41 12.08
N ASN A 237 3.83 5.74 13.37
CA ASN A 237 4.27 4.89 14.46
C ASN A 237 3.53 5.32 15.74
N VAL A 238 3.79 4.63 16.84
CA VAL A 238 3.14 4.92 18.13
C VAL A 238 3.28 6.39 18.56
N ASP A 239 4.41 7.04 18.30
CA ASP A 239 4.61 8.44 18.66
C ASP A 239 3.79 9.37 17.76
N THR A 240 3.70 9.09 16.45
CA THR A 240 2.93 9.96 15.53
C THR A 240 1.44 9.83 15.77
N ILE A 241 0.93 8.62 16.04
CA ILE A 241 -0.47 8.39 16.45
C ILE A 241 -0.76 9.18 17.74
N ASN A 242 0.12 9.10 18.74
CA ASN A 242 -0.06 9.82 19.99
C ASN A 242 -0.07 11.34 19.81
N ASN A 243 0.89 11.87 19.03
CA ASN A 243 0.98 13.31 18.74
C ASN A 243 -0.24 13.79 17.94
N PHE A 244 -0.68 13.02 16.94
CA PHE A 244 -1.88 13.35 16.16
C PHE A 244 -3.11 13.40 17.06
N CYS A 245 -3.25 12.47 17.99
CA CYS A 245 -4.31 12.50 19.01
C CYS A 245 -4.28 13.75 19.89
N GLU A 246 -3.09 14.22 20.32
CA GLU A 246 -2.97 15.47 21.07
C GLU A 246 -3.41 16.69 20.25
N ASP A 247 -3.20 16.67 18.94
CA ASP A 247 -3.66 17.75 18.06
C ASP A 247 -5.17 17.70 17.81
N VAL A 248 -5.74 16.52 17.58
CA VAL A 248 -7.19 16.31 17.43
C VAL A 248 -7.98 16.76 18.67
N LYS A 249 -7.39 16.71 19.87
CA LYS A 249 -8.02 17.25 21.09
C LYS A 249 -8.19 18.77 21.07
N LYS A 250 -7.32 19.49 20.34
CA LYS A 250 -7.28 20.97 20.34
C LYS A 250 -8.24 21.58 19.33
N THR A 251 -8.61 20.85 18.29
CA THR A 251 -9.37 21.37 17.14
C THR A 251 -10.51 20.44 16.73
N PHE A 252 -11.51 20.96 16.02
CA PHE A 252 -12.50 20.14 15.31
C PHE A 252 -12.13 19.94 13.83
N HIS A 253 -11.11 20.64 13.35
CA HIS A 253 -10.67 20.60 11.96
C HIS A 253 -9.68 19.47 11.75
N ILE A 254 -10.02 18.54 10.86
CA ILE A 254 -9.16 17.45 10.43
C ILE A 254 -8.73 17.72 9.00
N HIS A 255 -7.77 18.62 8.82
CA HIS A 255 -7.13 18.84 7.53
C HIS A 255 -5.73 19.41 7.68
N SER A 256 -4.93 19.29 6.62
CA SER A 256 -3.63 19.95 6.47
C SER A 256 -3.59 20.69 5.14
N ARG A 257 -3.18 21.97 5.16
CA ARG A 257 -2.98 22.80 3.96
C ARG A 257 -1.70 22.42 3.20
N MET A 258 -1.56 21.15 2.85
CA MET A 258 -0.41 20.69 2.07
C MET A 258 -0.70 20.93 0.59
N GLU A 259 0.27 21.50 -0.14
CA GLU A 259 0.14 21.91 -1.55
C GLU A 259 -0.18 20.76 -2.53
N ASP A 260 -0.05 19.53 -2.03
CA ASP A 260 -0.16 18.28 -2.76
C ASP A 260 -1.51 17.57 -2.53
N ASN A 261 -2.44 18.14 -1.73
CA ASN A 261 -3.78 17.59 -1.57
C ASN A 261 -4.61 17.77 -2.87
N VAL A 262 -5.15 16.67 -3.43
CA VAL A 262 -6.00 16.69 -4.64
C VAL A 262 -7.25 17.55 -4.48
N PHE A 263 -7.80 17.58 -3.28
CA PHE A 263 -8.96 18.41 -3.01
C PHE A 263 -8.57 19.88 -2.89
N MET A 264 -7.29 20.24 -2.75
CA MET A 264 -6.88 21.63 -2.67
C MET A 264 -6.91 22.29 -4.06
N SER A 265 -7.89 23.17 -4.29
CA SER A 265 -7.88 24.09 -5.42
C SER A 265 -6.79 25.14 -5.22
N LYS A 266 -5.72 25.08 -6.03
CA LYS A 266 -4.61 26.06 -5.96
C LYS A 266 -5.03 27.45 -6.41
N GLU A 267 -5.97 27.53 -7.34
CA GLU A 267 -6.44 28.80 -7.89
C GLU A 267 -7.31 29.54 -6.88
N GLU A 268 -8.16 28.82 -6.15
CA GLU A 268 -9.13 29.41 -5.22
C GLU A 268 -8.71 29.33 -3.75
N ASN A 269 -7.66 28.55 -3.45
CA ASN A 269 -7.14 28.32 -2.10
C ASN A 269 -8.23 27.82 -1.13
N CYS A 270 -8.90 26.73 -1.54
CA CYS A 270 -9.99 26.06 -0.81
C CYS A 270 -10.01 24.55 -1.13
N PHE A 271 -10.76 23.78 -0.35
CA PHE A 271 -10.99 22.35 -0.59
C PHE A 271 -12.20 22.14 -1.51
N ASN A 272 -11.97 21.60 -2.70
CA ASN A 272 -12.96 21.24 -3.68
C ASN A 272 -13.36 19.76 -3.50
N TYR A 273 -14.51 19.55 -2.88
CA TYR A 273 -15.12 18.22 -2.72
C TYR A 273 -16.20 17.94 -3.77
N ASP A 274 -16.11 18.50 -4.98
CA ASP A 274 -16.96 18.04 -6.09
C ASP A 274 -16.43 16.69 -6.64
N PHE A 275 -17.29 15.69 -6.56
CA PHE A 275 -16.97 14.32 -6.94
C PHE A 275 -16.65 14.15 -8.42
N ASP A 276 -17.39 14.83 -9.31
CA ASP A 276 -17.16 14.68 -10.75
C ASP A 276 -15.83 15.35 -11.14
N GLU A 277 -15.51 16.51 -10.58
CA GLU A 277 -14.20 17.17 -10.77
C GLU A 277 -13.05 16.35 -10.20
N MET A 278 -13.24 15.71 -9.03
CA MET A 278 -12.26 14.78 -8.47
C MET A 278 -11.98 13.62 -9.44
N ILE A 279 -13.00 13.04 -10.06
CA ILE A 279 -12.83 11.98 -11.08
C ILE A 279 -12.08 12.52 -12.31
N GLU A 280 -12.36 13.74 -12.75
CA GLU A 280 -11.62 14.38 -13.86
C GLU A 280 -10.14 14.60 -13.52
N GLN A 281 -9.83 15.05 -12.30
CA GLN A 281 -8.46 15.19 -11.83
C GLN A 281 -7.75 13.84 -11.73
N MET A 282 -8.44 12.81 -11.22
CA MET A 282 -7.92 11.45 -11.14
C MET A 282 -7.49 10.89 -12.49
N ARG A 283 -8.25 11.18 -13.56
CA ARG A 283 -7.94 10.73 -14.93
C ARG A 283 -6.58 11.23 -15.45
N ASN A 284 -6.07 12.32 -14.88
CA ASN A 284 -4.77 12.88 -15.26
C ASN A 284 -3.60 12.35 -14.41
N ILE A 285 -3.87 11.39 -13.51
CA ILE A 285 -2.88 10.82 -12.60
C ILE A 285 -2.71 9.33 -12.90
N ASP A 286 -1.66 9.00 -13.65
CA ASP A 286 -1.42 7.66 -14.21
C ASP A 286 -1.55 6.52 -13.19
N TRP A 287 -0.85 6.62 -12.05
CA TRP A 287 -0.87 5.57 -11.03
C TRP A 287 -2.25 5.41 -10.38
N ALA A 288 -3.02 6.49 -10.26
CA ALA A 288 -4.32 6.49 -9.62
C ALA A 288 -5.36 5.81 -10.50
N MET A 289 -5.31 6.07 -11.80
CA MET A 289 -6.15 5.37 -12.78
C MET A 289 -5.81 3.89 -12.83
N SER A 290 -4.53 3.52 -12.85
CA SER A 290 -4.13 2.12 -12.86
C SER A 290 -4.54 1.38 -11.60
N TRP A 291 -4.36 2.01 -10.44
CA TRP A 291 -4.77 1.43 -9.17
C TRP A 291 -6.27 1.27 -9.04
N THR A 292 -7.02 2.33 -9.35
CA THR A 292 -8.49 2.29 -9.35
C THR A 292 -8.99 1.23 -10.33
N TYR A 293 -8.33 1.02 -11.46
CA TYR A 293 -8.69 -0.05 -12.38
C TYR A 293 -8.53 -1.43 -11.75
N GLN A 294 -7.42 -1.71 -11.04
CA GLN A 294 -7.19 -2.99 -10.37
C GLN A 294 -8.22 -3.26 -9.26
N THR A 295 -8.54 -2.26 -8.43
CA THR A 295 -9.56 -2.39 -7.38
C THR A 295 -10.96 -2.57 -7.96
N CYS A 296 -11.26 -1.92 -9.09
CA CYS A 296 -12.53 -2.06 -9.82
C CYS A 296 -12.64 -3.33 -10.69
N THR A 297 -11.60 -4.18 -10.79
CA THR A 297 -11.63 -5.36 -11.68
C THR A 297 -11.14 -6.67 -11.08
N GLU A 298 -10.27 -6.62 -10.08
CA GLU A 298 -9.62 -7.83 -9.53
C GLU A 298 -9.69 -7.90 -8.01
N PHE A 299 -9.47 -6.79 -7.31
CA PHE A 299 -9.13 -6.87 -5.88
C PHE A 299 -10.22 -6.39 -4.92
N GLY A 300 -11.01 -5.39 -5.30
CA GLY A 300 -11.71 -4.59 -4.32
C GLY A 300 -10.73 -3.81 -3.45
N TYR A 301 -10.88 -3.88 -2.12
CA TYR A 301 -10.14 -3.14 -1.08
C TYR A 301 -10.67 -1.75 -0.80
N PHE A 302 -11.99 -1.58 -0.83
CA PHE A 302 -12.60 -0.29 -0.52
C PHE A 302 -12.70 -0.12 1.01
N PRO A 303 -12.01 0.87 1.61
CA PRO A 303 -12.12 1.14 3.03
C PRO A 303 -13.48 1.78 3.30
N THR A 304 -14.38 1.04 3.96
CA THR A 304 -15.74 1.50 4.25
C THR A 304 -15.94 1.76 5.73
N THR A 305 -16.97 2.54 6.04
CA THR A 305 -17.43 2.79 7.41
C THR A 305 -18.62 1.91 7.79
N ASP A 306 -18.76 0.73 7.18
CA ASP A 306 -19.94 -0.13 7.34
C ASP A 306 -19.97 -0.89 8.69
N SER A 307 -18.87 -0.85 9.45
CA SER A 307 -18.78 -1.43 10.80
C SER A 307 -19.08 -0.42 11.90
N GLU A 308 -19.72 -0.90 12.98
CA GLU A 308 -19.98 -0.13 14.21
C GLU A 308 -18.77 -0.06 15.16
N ASN A 309 -17.70 -0.85 14.92
CA ASN A 309 -16.52 -0.93 15.80
C ASN A 309 -15.48 0.18 15.56
N GLN A 310 -15.90 1.28 14.94
CA GLN A 310 -15.05 2.40 14.57
C GLN A 310 -15.87 3.71 14.58
N PRO A 311 -15.25 4.90 14.80
CA PRO A 311 -15.97 6.16 15.01
C PRO A 311 -16.27 6.97 13.74
N PHE A 312 -15.72 6.58 12.60
CA PHE A 312 -15.93 7.17 11.28
C PHE A 312 -17.29 6.76 10.68
N ASN A 313 -17.79 7.53 9.72
CA ASN A 313 -19.11 7.28 9.12
C ASN A 313 -19.19 7.85 7.69
N ASN A 314 -20.32 7.60 7.01
CA ASN A 314 -20.66 8.17 5.70
C ASN A 314 -19.69 7.81 4.55
N VAL A 315 -18.99 6.67 4.61
CA VAL A 315 -18.23 6.12 3.49
C VAL A 315 -18.72 4.69 3.18
N PRO A 316 -19.85 4.54 2.47
CA PRO A 316 -20.39 3.23 2.13
C PRO A 316 -19.71 2.63 0.90
N VAL A 317 -19.82 1.32 0.69
CA VAL A 317 -19.20 0.63 -0.46
C VAL A 317 -19.70 1.17 -1.81
N GLU A 318 -20.95 1.66 -1.87
CA GLU A 318 -21.57 2.18 -3.09
C GLU A 318 -20.88 3.42 -3.64
N LEU A 319 -20.19 4.22 -2.79
CA LEU A 319 -19.36 5.33 -3.24
C LEU A 319 -18.30 4.83 -4.24
N PHE A 320 -17.65 3.71 -3.92
CA PHE A 320 -16.58 3.16 -4.73
C PHE A 320 -17.11 2.52 -6.02
N TYR A 321 -18.29 1.90 -6.00
CA TYR A 321 -18.94 1.46 -7.23
C TYR A 321 -19.27 2.64 -8.16
N LEU A 322 -19.71 3.76 -7.58
CA LEU A 322 -19.92 4.99 -8.35
C LEU A 322 -18.60 5.51 -8.92
N MET A 323 -17.51 5.51 -8.14
CA MET A 323 -16.16 5.87 -8.63
C MET A 323 -15.72 4.99 -9.80
N CYS A 324 -15.88 3.67 -9.68
CA CYS A 324 -15.54 2.72 -10.74
C CYS A 324 -16.30 3.01 -12.04
N ARG A 325 -17.62 3.21 -11.96
CA ARG A 325 -18.45 3.52 -13.13
C ARG A 325 -18.10 4.87 -13.74
N LYS A 326 -17.88 5.90 -12.93
CA LYS A 326 -17.51 7.24 -13.41
C LYS A 326 -16.11 7.28 -13.99
N ALA A 327 -15.17 6.48 -13.51
CA ALA A 327 -13.81 6.42 -14.04
C ALA A 327 -13.73 5.65 -15.37
N PHE A 328 -14.39 4.49 -15.47
CA PHE A 328 -14.15 3.53 -16.56
C PHE A 328 -15.39 3.15 -17.40
N GLY A 329 -16.59 3.60 -17.01
CA GLY A 329 -17.86 3.36 -17.70
C GLY A 329 -18.81 2.45 -16.92
N GLU A 330 -20.09 2.46 -17.31
CA GLU A 330 -21.17 1.74 -16.59
C GLU A 330 -20.97 0.23 -16.48
N GLN A 331 -20.14 -0.38 -17.33
CA GLN A 331 -19.78 -1.80 -17.26
C GLN A 331 -18.90 -2.16 -16.05
N PHE A 332 -18.35 -1.16 -15.32
CA PHE A 332 -17.62 -1.36 -14.07
C PHE A 332 -18.57 -1.30 -12.88
N ASP A 333 -19.59 -2.17 -12.92
CA ASP A 333 -20.60 -2.32 -11.88
C ASP A 333 -20.16 -3.29 -10.77
N GLU A 334 -21.02 -3.44 -9.76
CA GLU A 334 -20.79 -4.34 -8.64
C GLU A 334 -20.58 -5.80 -9.06
N GLN A 335 -21.35 -6.27 -10.06
CA GLN A 335 -21.24 -7.64 -10.54
C GLN A 335 -19.84 -7.92 -11.11
N ARG A 336 -19.31 -7.00 -11.93
CA ARG A 336 -17.96 -7.15 -12.49
C ARG A 336 -16.89 -7.22 -11.38
N ILE A 337 -17.03 -6.39 -10.35
CA ILE A 337 -16.12 -6.35 -9.20
C ILE A 337 -16.19 -7.68 -8.44
N ASP A 338 -17.39 -8.20 -8.18
CA ASP A 338 -17.61 -9.48 -7.50
C ASP A 338 -16.97 -10.64 -8.25
N GLU A 339 -17.21 -10.74 -9.56
CA GLU A 339 -16.60 -11.76 -10.40
C GLU A 339 -15.06 -11.62 -10.44
N GLY A 340 -14.54 -10.39 -10.38
CA GLY A 340 -13.11 -10.11 -10.26
C GLY A 340 -12.49 -10.66 -9.00
N ILE A 341 -13.13 -10.39 -7.86
CA ILE A 341 -12.69 -10.84 -6.54
C ILE A 341 -12.73 -12.36 -6.43
N GLU A 342 -13.81 -12.99 -6.91
CA GLU A 342 -13.94 -14.45 -6.93
C GLU A 342 -12.81 -15.07 -7.75
N ARG A 343 -12.57 -14.58 -8.97
CA ARG A 343 -11.46 -15.04 -9.82
C ARG A 343 -10.09 -14.88 -9.15
N SER A 344 -9.83 -13.73 -8.52
CA SER A 344 -8.57 -13.48 -7.82
C SER A 344 -8.36 -14.44 -6.65
N ASN A 345 -9.38 -14.61 -5.80
CA ASN A 345 -9.29 -15.50 -4.65
C ASN A 345 -9.18 -16.98 -5.06
N ASP A 346 -9.88 -17.40 -6.10
CA ASP A 346 -9.78 -18.76 -6.65
C ASP A 346 -8.40 -19.03 -7.26
N MET A 347 -7.85 -18.05 -7.97
CA MET A 347 -6.53 -18.18 -8.59
C MET A 347 -5.41 -18.23 -7.54
N TYR A 348 -5.51 -17.42 -6.49
CA TYR A 348 -4.40 -17.21 -5.55
C TYR A 348 -4.55 -17.88 -4.18
N GLY A 349 -5.72 -18.45 -3.87
CA GLY A 349 -5.99 -19.18 -2.63
C GLY A 349 -6.28 -18.31 -1.40
N GLY A 350 -6.45 -16.99 -1.56
CA GLY A 350 -6.79 -16.06 -0.49
C GLY A 350 -5.85 -16.16 0.71
N LEU A 351 -6.40 -16.31 1.93
CA LEU A 351 -5.63 -16.42 3.18
C LEU A 351 -4.99 -17.79 3.42
N GLN A 352 -5.26 -18.79 2.57
CA GLN A 352 -4.72 -20.14 2.70
C GLN A 352 -4.05 -20.57 1.38
N PRO A 353 -3.06 -19.81 0.86
CA PRO A 353 -2.39 -20.15 -0.37
C PRO A 353 -1.54 -21.40 -0.20
N ASN A 354 -1.60 -22.31 -1.17
CA ASN A 354 -0.83 -23.56 -1.15
C ASN A 354 0.59 -23.33 -1.69
N LEU A 355 1.48 -22.80 -0.85
CA LEU A 355 2.85 -22.46 -1.23
C LEU A 355 3.88 -22.78 -0.14
N THR A 356 5.15 -22.81 -0.53
CA THR A 356 6.31 -23.02 0.35
C THR A 356 7.43 -22.04 0.02
N HIS A 357 8.36 -21.83 0.96
CA HIS A 357 9.47 -20.88 0.89
C HIS A 357 9.00 -19.43 0.71
N VAL A 358 7.96 -19.06 1.45
CA VAL A 358 7.45 -17.69 1.49
C VAL A 358 7.32 -17.25 2.94
N VAL A 359 7.94 -16.14 3.30
CA VAL A 359 7.67 -15.53 4.60
C VAL A 359 6.67 -14.40 4.42
N PHE A 360 5.52 -14.52 5.09
CA PHE A 360 4.52 -13.45 5.17
C PHE A 360 4.85 -12.57 6.35
N VAL A 361 4.97 -11.26 6.13
CA VAL A 361 5.35 -10.31 7.17
C VAL A 361 4.30 -9.22 7.22
N ASN A 362 3.78 -8.91 8.41
CA ASN A 362 2.80 -7.86 8.60
C ASN A 362 3.21 -6.97 9.77
N GLY A 363 3.03 -5.65 9.61
CA GLY A 363 3.10 -4.73 10.74
C GLY A 363 1.88 -4.88 11.63
N GLU A 364 2.04 -4.75 12.94
CA GLU A 364 0.90 -4.77 13.86
C GLU A 364 -0.04 -3.57 13.63
N LEU A 365 0.52 -2.38 13.38
CA LEU A 365 -0.24 -1.14 13.16
C LEU A 365 -0.84 -1.06 11.75
N ASP A 366 -0.50 -2.00 10.88
CA ASP A 366 -0.86 -1.95 9.48
C ASP A 366 -2.31 -2.45 9.28
N PRO A 367 -3.25 -1.60 8.82
CA PRO A 367 -4.62 -2.03 8.60
C PRO A 367 -4.76 -3.09 7.50
N TYR A 368 -3.85 -3.14 6.52
CA TYR A 368 -3.87 -4.15 5.45
C TYR A 368 -3.58 -5.57 5.95
N SER A 369 -2.97 -5.70 7.12
CA SER A 369 -2.72 -6.99 7.76
C SER A 369 -4.01 -7.83 7.90
N ARG A 370 -5.18 -7.19 7.95
CA ARG A 370 -6.50 -7.86 8.02
C ARG A 370 -6.88 -8.65 6.78
N LEU A 371 -6.27 -8.37 5.64
CA LEU A 371 -6.43 -9.16 4.41
C LEU A 371 -5.17 -9.99 4.09
N GLY A 372 -4.18 -9.98 4.98
CA GLY A 372 -2.92 -10.70 4.85
C GLY A 372 -2.90 -12.01 5.66
N VAL A 373 -1.89 -12.83 5.39
CA VAL A 373 -1.65 -14.08 6.15
C VAL A 373 -1.02 -13.74 7.50
N LEU A 374 -1.72 -14.07 8.59
CA LEU A 374 -1.31 -13.76 9.97
C LEU A 374 -0.84 -14.98 10.77
N GLU A 375 -1.03 -16.19 10.23
CA GLU A 375 -0.63 -17.45 10.83
C GLU A 375 0.13 -18.30 9.80
N ASP A 376 1.00 -19.19 10.27
CA ASP A 376 1.78 -20.07 9.41
C ASP A 376 0.84 -20.94 8.54
N VAL A 377 0.93 -20.80 7.22
CA VAL A 377 0.14 -21.63 6.27
C VAL A 377 0.83 -22.95 5.95
N ALA A 378 2.16 -23.01 6.13
CA ALA A 378 2.94 -24.24 6.11
C ALA A 378 4.24 -24.08 6.92
N TYR A 379 4.93 -25.19 7.22
CA TYR A 379 6.21 -25.16 7.94
C TYR A 379 7.28 -24.26 7.28
N ASP A 380 7.36 -24.31 5.95
CA ASP A 380 8.23 -23.44 5.15
C ASP A 380 7.49 -22.23 4.57
N ALA A 381 6.30 -21.92 5.08
CA ALA A 381 5.57 -20.69 4.75
C ALA A 381 5.06 -19.97 6.01
N PRO A 382 5.97 -19.46 6.86
CA PRO A 382 5.59 -18.85 8.13
C PRO A 382 5.03 -17.44 7.98
N ALA A 383 4.23 -17.02 8.94
CA ALA A 383 3.76 -15.65 9.12
C ALA A 383 4.44 -14.96 10.31
N LYS A 384 4.79 -13.68 10.14
CA LYS A 384 5.44 -12.87 11.16
C LYS A 384 4.72 -11.54 11.32
N ILE A 385 4.09 -11.35 12.47
CA ILE A 385 3.57 -10.05 12.89
C ILE A 385 4.68 -9.32 13.66
N ILE A 386 4.93 -8.07 13.31
CA ILE A 386 5.95 -7.23 13.95
C ILE A 386 5.25 -6.20 14.84
N PRO A 387 5.41 -6.30 16.18
CA PRO A 387 4.81 -5.36 17.13
C PRO A 387 5.17 -3.90 16.81
N GLN A 388 4.18 -3.01 16.90
CA GLN A 388 4.32 -1.56 16.68
C GLN A 388 4.92 -1.15 15.33
N ALA A 389 5.09 -2.08 14.39
CA ALA A 389 5.53 -1.77 13.04
C ALA A 389 4.32 -1.38 12.19
N SER A 390 4.52 -0.35 11.38
CA SER A 390 3.61 0.07 10.32
C SER A 390 3.89 -0.67 9.01
N HIS A 391 3.25 -0.25 7.94
CA HIS A 391 3.28 -0.90 6.63
C HIS A 391 4.70 -1.09 6.08
N CYS A 392 5.04 -2.34 5.75
CA CYS A 392 6.32 -2.76 5.14
C CYS A 392 7.61 -2.29 5.81
N ARG A 393 7.59 -1.99 7.11
CA ARG A 393 8.76 -1.49 7.83
C ARG A 393 9.92 -2.48 7.84
N ASP A 394 9.65 -3.77 7.66
CA ASP A 394 10.65 -4.84 7.56
C ASP A 394 11.54 -4.72 6.31
N LEU A 395 11.08 -4.08 5.23
CA LEU A 395 11.88 -3.96 4.01
C LEU A 395 13.03 -2.96 4.10
N PHE A 396 13.02 -2.07 5.09
CA PHE A 396 14.09 -1.10 5.31
C PHE A 396 15.31 -1.75 5.95
N SER A 397 16.49 -1.13 5.77
CA SER A 397 17.67 -1.48 6.56
C SER A 397 17.52 -1.00 8.01
N ASP A 398 18.27 -1.63 8.91
CA ASP A 398 18.26 -1.31 10.33
C ASP A 398 18.68 0.13 10.61
N ARG A 399 17.85 0.84 11.39
CA ARG A 399 18.17 2.15 11.96
C ARG A 399 18.48 2.02 13.44
N SER A 400 19.27 2.95 13.98
CA SER A 400 19.63 2.96 15.41
C SER A 400 18.42 3.05 16.33
N LYS A 401 17.39 3.81 15.91
CA LYS A 401 16.13 4.02 16.65
C LYS A 401 15.06 2.96 16.39
N ASP A 402 15.29 1.99 15.50
CA ASP A 402 14.28 0.96 15.24
C ASP A 402 14.08 0.08 16.49
N PRO A 403 12.83 -0.32 16.80
CA PRO A 403 12.53 -1.27 17.87
C PRO A 403 13.29 -2.58 17.70
N GLU A 404 13.62 -3.25 18.81
CA GLU A 404 14.39 -4.50 18.74
C GLU A 404 13.59 -5.61 18.04
N GLU A 405 12.28 -5.64 18.24
CA GLU A 405 11.36 -6.57 17.59
C GLU A 405 11.40 -6.45 16.06
N LEU A 406 11.54 -5.23 15.53
CA LEU A 406 11.67 -4.98 14.10
C LEU A 406 13.02 -5.47 13.56
N LYS A 407 14.11 -5.25 14.30
CA LYS A 407 15.45 -5.77 13.95
C LYS A 407 15.49 -7.29 13.98
N GLU A 408 14.89 -7.91 14.99
CA GLU A 408 14.79 -9.36 15.11
C GLU A 408 13.94 -9.96 13.99
N ALA A 409 12.84 -9.31 13.60
CA ALA A 409 12.05 -9.73 12.44
C ALA A 409 12.88 -9.71 11.15
N ARG A 410 13.65 -8.66 10.89
CA ARG A 410 14.56 -8.59 9.73
C ARG A 410 15.64 -9.66 9.77
N LYS A 411 16.25 -9.92 10.92
CA LYS A 411 17.22 -11.03 11.09
C LYS A 411 16.58 -12.38 10.77
N TYR A 412 15.36 -12.62 11.25
CA TYR A 412 14.60 -13.83 10.99
C TYR A 412 14.26 -14.01 9.50
N ILE A 413 13.78 -12.95 8.84
CA ILE A 413 13.48 -12.94 7.40
C ILE A 413 14.75 -13.25 6.59
N LYS A 414 15.86 -12.56 6.87
CA LYS A 414 17.14 -12.83 6.19
C LYS A 414 17.63 -14.25 6.44
N TYR A 415 17.44 -14.79 7.64
CA TYR A 415 17.77 -16.17 7.96
C TYR A 415 16.98 -17.17 7.10
N LEU A 416 15.65 -17.02 7.02
CA LEU A 416 14.79 -17.89 6.22
C LEU A 416 15.17 -17.86 4.75
N ILE A 417 15.32 -16.66 4.18
CA ILE A 417 15.71 -16.50 2.76
C ILE A 417 17.05 -17.20 2.49
N LYS A 418 18.07 -16.94 3.31
CA LYS A 418 19.39 -17.60 3.16
C LYS A 418 19.33 -19.11 3.33
N LYS A 419 18.49 -19.60 4.24
CA LYS A 419 18.26 -21.03 4.45
C LYS A 419 17.67 -21.65 3.17
N TRP A 420 16.63 -21.04 2.59
CA TRP A 420 15.94 -21.57 1.41
C TRP A 420 16.80 -21.55 0.15
N ILE A 421 17.63 -20.51 -0.05
CA ILE A 421 18.56 -20.44 -1.20
C ILE A 421 19.90 -21.15 -0.97
N GLY A 422 20.07 -21.85 0.15
CA GLY A 422 21.31 -22.57 0.49
C GLY A 422 22.53 -21.68 0.73
N ALA A 423 22.34 -20.39 1.04
CA ALA A 423 23.42 -19.42 1.29
C ALA A 423 23.87 -19.32 2.76
N GLY A 424 23.30 -20.12 3.67
CA GLY A 424 23.65 -20.12 5.09
C GLY A 424 24.72 -21.16 5.47
N GLU A 425 25.87 -20.73 5.99
CA GLU A 425 26.66 -21.59 6.88
C GLU A 425 25.91 -21.75 8.21
N TYR A 426 25.50 -22.98 8.54
CA TYR A 426 25.04 -23.30 9.90
C TYR A 426 26.24 -23.31 10.85
N LYS A 427 26.58 -22.16 11.45
CA LYS A 427 27.37 -22.14 12.69
C LYS A 427 26.39 -22.28 13.85
N LYS A 428 26.24 -23.52 14.33
CA LYS A 428 25.53 -23.84 15.57
C LYS A 428 26.13 -22.99 16.71
N PRO A 429 25.30 -22.42 17.61
CA PRO A 429 25.77 -21.59 18.72
C PRO A 429 26.81 -22.29 19.59
#